data_AF-A0A5K1GU77-F1
#
_entry.id   AF-A0A5K1GU77-F1
#
_cell.length_a   1.000
_cell.length_b   1.000
_cell.length_c   1.000
_cell.angle_alpha   90.00
_cell.angle_beta   90.00
_cell.angle_gamma   90.00
#
_symmetry.space_group_name_H-M   'P 1'
#
loop_
_entity.id
_entity.type
_entity.pdbx_description
1 polymer ?
#
loop_
_entity_poly.entity_id
_entity_poly.type
_entity_poly.pdbx_seq_one_letter_code
_entity_poly.pdbx_strand_id
1 'polypeptide(L)' 'NALESLKACFSNSIDVLPDWNNANGDHCSWHGVYCNNATFNVVTL' A
#
# COMPACT_ATOMS: atom_id res chain seq x y z
N ASN A 1 7.88 -7.20 -2.07
CA ASN A 1 7.60 -6.08 -1.13
C ASN A 1 6.69 -6.56 -0.03
N ALA A 2 6.93 -6.15 1.23
CA ALA A 2 6.10 -6.57 2.37
C ALA A 2 4.62 -6.19 2.20
N LEU A 3 4.34 -5.04 1.58
CA LEU A 3 2.97 -4.59 1.28
C LEU A 3 2.23 -5.48 0.29
N GLU A 4 2.91 -6.05 -0.71
CA GLU A 4 2.31 -7.01 -1.65
C GLU A 4 1.93 -8.32 -0.95
N SER A 5 2.78 -8.79 -0.03
CA SER A 5 2.46 -9.95 0.82
C SER A 5 1.26 -9.67 1.73
N LEU A 6 1.18 -8.47 2.31
CA LEU A 6 0.04 -8.04 3.11
C LEU A 6 -1.25 -7.94 2.26
N LYS A 7 -1.17 -7.36 1.05
CA LYS A 7 -2.28 -7.28 0.09
C LYS A 7 -2.83 -8.67 -0.22
N ALA A 8 -1.97 -9.66 -0.44
CA ALA A 8 -2.36 -11.06 -0.71
C ALA A 8 -3.06 -11.76 0.47
N CYS A 9 -2.95 -11.25 1.70
CA CYS A 9 -3.68 -11.78 2.85
C CYS A 9 -5.17 -11.40 2.83
N PHE A 10 -5.57 -10.37 2.07
CA PHE A 10 -6.97 -9.97 1.95
C PHE A 10 -7.63 -10.76 0.82
N SER A 11 -8.64 -11.57 1.14
CA SER A 11 -9.35 -12.40 0.16
C SER A 11 -10.04 -11.59 -0.95
N ASN A 12 -10.39 -10.35 -0.67
CA ASN A 12 -11.03 -9.40 -1.59
C ASN A 12 -10.13 -8.19 -1.91
N SER A 13 -8.80 -8.38 -1.88
CA SER A 13 -7.80 -7.31 -2.05
C SER A 13 -7.98 -6.44 -3.30
N ILE A 14 -8.58 -7.00 -4.36
CA ILE A 14 -8.84 -6.27 -5.62
C ILE A 14 -9.91 -5.18 -5.39
N ASP A 15 -10.92 -5.46 -4.58
CA ASP A 15 -12.03 -4.53 -4.33
C ASP A 15 -11.72 -3.52 -3.22
N VAL A 16 -11.03 -3.95 -2.15
CA VAL A 16 -10.70 -3.07 -1.01
C VAL A 16 -9.42 -2.28 -1.20
N LEU A 17 -8.44 -2.81 -1.94
CA LEU A 17 -7.13 -2.18 -2.15
C LEU A 17 -6.81 -2.03 -3.65
N PRO A 18 -7.69 -1.48 -4.49
CA PRO A 18 -7.45 -1.37 -5.93
C PRO A 18 -6.21 -0.54 -6.23
N ASP A 19 -5.94 0.46 -5.38
CA ASP A 19 -4.85 1.42 -5.57
C ASP A 19 -3.48 0.88 -5.19
N TRP A 20 -3.42 -0.26 -4.49
CA TRP A 20 -2.17 -0.88 -4.06
C TRP A 20 -1.52 -1.63 -5.22
N ASN A 21 -0.94 -0.88 -6.16
CA ASN A 21 -0.19 -1.42 -7.28
C ASN A 21 0.80 -0.35 -7.80
N ASN A 22 1.86 -0.80 -8.48
CA ASN A 22 2.92 0.07 -8.96
C ASN A 22 2.48 1.01 -10.11
N ALA A 23 1.32 0.77 -10.75
CA ALA A 23 0.79 1.66 -11.78
C ALA A 23 0.20 2.95 -11.17
N ASN A 24 -0.21 2.90 -9.90
CA ASN A 24 -0.73 4.04 -9.13
C ASN A 24 0.37 4.79 -8.36
N GLY A 25 1.62 4.64 -8.77
CA GLY A 25 2.77 5.30 -8.16
C GLY A 25 3.34 4.52 -6.98
N ASP A 26 4.11 5.22 -6.15
CA ASP A 26 4.77 4.65 -4.98
C ASP A 26 3.76 4.25 -3.91
N HIS A 27 4.18 3.36 -3.01
CA HIS A 27 3.33 2.86 -1.93
C HIS A 27 2.76 3.94 -1.02
N CYS A 28 3.43 5.08 -0.91
CA CYS A 28 2.94 6.22 -0.12
C CYS A 28 1.77 6.99 -0.76
N SER A 29 1.47 6.71 -2.03
CA SER A 29 0.30 7.25 -2.73
C SER A 29 -0.91 6.32 -2.64
N TRP A 30 -0.73 5.11 -2.12
CA TRP A 30 -1.79 4.12 -2.02
C TRP A 30 -2.79 4.49 -0.93
N HIS A 31 -4.07 4.23 -1.18
CA HIS A 31 -5.12 4.52 -0.23
C HIS A 31 -4.89 3.81 1.12
N GLY A 32 -4.95 4.56 2.22
CA GLY A 32 -4.73 4.06 3.58
C GLY A 32 -3.26 3.92 3.99
N VAL A 33 -2.30 4.07 3.08
CA VAL A 33 -0.87 4.02 3.42
C VAL A 33 -0.38 5.39 3.82
N TYR A 34 0.14 5.50 5.05
CA TYR A 34 0.76 6.72 5.55
C TYR A 34 2.26 6.51 5.70
N CYS A 35 3.03 7.38 5.05
CA CYS A 35 4.48 7.35 5.09
C CYS A 35 5.06 8.54 5.88
N ASN A 36 6.26 8.31 6.42
CA ASN A 36 7.08 9.38 6.94
C ASN A 36 7.66 10.23 5.79
N ASN A 37 7.49 11.56 5.87
CA ASN A 37 7.88 12.47 4.80
C ASN A 37 9.41 12.62 4.59
N ALA A 38 10.24 12.23 5.56
CA ALA A 38 11.69 12.32 5.45
C ALA A 38 12.32 11.01 4.92
N THR A 39 11.75 9.87 5.29
CA THR A 39 12.34 8.55 5.02
C THR A 39 11.54 7.69 4.04
N PHE A 40 10.32 8.10 3.69
CA PHE A 40 9.38 7.34 2.83
C PHE A 40 9.01 5.95 3.36
N ASN A 41 9.32 5.67 4.63
CA ASN A 41 8.90 4.45 5.31
C ASN A 41 7.43 4.52 5.72
N VAL A 42 6.73 3.40 5.60
CA VAL A 42 5.35 3.26 6.10
C VAL A 42 5.35 3.36 7.62
N VAL A 43 4.49 4.23 8.16
CA VAL A 43 4.26 4.39 9.60
C VAL A 43 2.90 3.85 10.04
N THR A 44 1.90 3.92 9.17
CA THR A 44 0.52 3.46 9.44
C THR A 44 -0.15 2.92 8.18
N LEU A 45 -1.05 1.94 8.36
CA LEU A 45 -1.87 1.27 7.35
C LEU A 45 -3.30 1.12 7.86
#